data_AF-A0A6A6YFH7-F1
#
_entry.id   AF-A0A6A6YFH7-F1
#
_cell.length_a   1.000
_cell.length_b   1.000
_cell.length_c   1.000
_cell.angle_alpha   90.00
_cell.angle_beta   90.00
_cell.angle_gamma   90.00
#
_symmetry.space_group_name_H-M   'P 1'
#
loop_
_entity.id
_entity.type
_entity.pdbx_description
1 polymer ?
#
loop_
_entity_poly.entity_id
_entity_poly.type
_entity_poly.pdbx_seq_one_letter_code
_entity_poly.pdbx_strand_id
1 'polypeptide(L)'
;EGFLKLIKGAKEMLHKNMLIKARVKELKEQLAEITKRKGYKRKRIQTGGTMEYGTAALYVAAKVSGASNPRKKVGSRDGANRALPAQRRCGNCGEAGHNARTCKKD
;
A
#
# COMPACT_ATOMS: atom_id res chain seq x y z
N GLU A 1 35.23 37.72 28.99
CA GLU A 1 34.89 36.33 28.58
C GLU A 1 33.40 36.01 28.45
N GLY A 2 32.51 36.50 29.33
CA GLY A 2 31.08 36.13 29.31
C GLY A 2 30.34 36.46 28.01
N PHE A 3 30.62 37.61 27.39
CA PHE A 3 29.98 38.05 26.15
C PHE A 3 30.27 37.13 24.95
N LEU A 4 31.51 36.64 24.82
CA LEU A 4 31.88 35.69 23.75
C LEU A 4 31.19 34.33 23.94
N LYS A 5 31.03 33.88 25.20
CA LYS A 5 30.29 32.66 25.53
C LYS A 5 28.80 32.81 25.16
N LEU A 6 28.20 33.99 25.39
CA LEU A 6 26.83 34.29 24.96
C LEU A 6 26.67 34.25 23.43
N ILE A 7 27.60 34.87 22.68
CA ILE A 7 27.57 34.84 21.21
C ILE A 7 27.67 33.40 20.68
N LYS A 8 28.54 32.58 21.28
CA LYS A 8 28.69 31.18 20.89
C LYS A 8 27.40 30.38 21.16
N GLY A 9 26.80 30.55 22.34
CA GLY A 9 25.52 29.93 22.68
C GLY A 9 24.40 30.36 21.73
N ALA A 10 24.33 31.65 21.38
CA ALA A 10 23.36 32.17 20.42
C ALA A 10 23.54 31.54 19.02
N LYS A 11 24.79 31.40 18.54
CA LYS A 11 25.08 30.74 17.25
C LYS A 11 24.63 29.27 17.25
N GLU A 12 24.90 28.53 18.32
CA GLU A 12 24.47 27.14 18.45
C GLU A 12 22.95 27.01 18.48
N MET A 13 22.26 27.89 19.21
CA MET A 13 20.79 27.91 19.24
C MET A 13 20.20 28.25 17.87
N LEU A 14 20.78 29.21 17.14
CA LEU A 14 20.34 29.55 15.78
C LEU A 14 20.47 28.36 14.83
N HIS A 15 21.60 27.65 14.88
CA HIS A 15 21.80 26.47 14.04
C HIS A 15 20.78 25.36 14.37
N LYS A 16 20.60 25.05 15.65
CA LYS A 16 19.58 24.08 16.10
C LYS A 16 18.17 24.49 15.67
N ASN A 17 17.82 25.77 15.81
CA ASN A 17 16.52 26.29 15.39
C ASN A 17 16.30 26.18 13.88
N MET A 18 17.33 26.40 13.05
CA MET A 18 17.23 26.19 11.60
C MET A 18 16.96 24.73 11.26
N LEU A 19 17.68 23.79 11.88
CA LEU A 19 17.47 22.35 11.67
C LEU A 19 16.06 21.92 12.10
N ILE A 20 15.58 22.42 13.24
CA ILE A 20 14.22 22.13 13.73
C ILE A 20 13.18 22.68 12.74
N LYS A 21 13.34 23.92 12.27
CA LYS A 21 12.42 24.53 11.28
C LYS A 21 12.38 23.71 9.98
N ALA A 22 13.52 23.23 9.50
CA ALA A 22 13.59 22.38 8.30
C ALA A 22 12.83 21.07 8.51
N ARG A 23 13.06 20.37 9.62
CA ARG A 23 12.34 19.13 9.96
C ARG A 23 10.83 19.35 10.11
N VAL A 24 10.42 20.46 10.74
CA VAL A 24 9.00 20.80 10.87
C VAL A 24 8.35 21.03 9.50
N LYS A 25 9.06 21.67 8.56
CA LYS A 25 8.57 21.84 7.19
C LYS A 25 8.38 20.50 6.48
N GLU A 26 9.40 19.64 6.53
CA GLU A 26 9.35 18.30 5.94
C GLU A 26 8.19 17.46 6.50
N LEU A 27 8.04 17.42 7.84
CA LEU A 27 6.95 16.70 8.49
C LEU A 27 5.57 17.24 8.08
N LYS A 28 5.42 18.57 7.96
CA LYS A 28 4.17 19.17 7.48
C LYS A 28 3.86 18.78 6.04
N GLU A 29 4.86 18.72 5.16
CA GLU A 29 4.70 18.28 3.77
C GLU A 29 4.28 16.81 3.70
N GLN A 30 4.93 15.93 4.48
CA GLN A 30 4.56 14.51 4.57
C GLN A 30 3.12 14.33 5.10
N LEU A 31 2.73 15.08 6.13
CA LEU A 31 1.36 15.05 6.64
C LEU A 31 0.34 15.55 5.61
N ALA A 32 0.66 16.61 4.86
CA ALA A 32 -0.19 17.10 3.78
C ALA A 32 -0.40 16.03 2.70
N GLU A 33 0.64 15.27 2.34
CA GLU A 33 0.52 14.20 1.36
C GLU A 33 -0.32 13.01 1.86
N ILE A 34 -0.07 12.56 3.10
CA ILE A 34 -0.84 11.48 3.71
C ILE A 34 -2.33 11.87 3.85
N THR A 35 -2.60 13.11 4.27
CA THR A 35 -3.98 13.61 4.43
C THR A 35 -4.69 13.76 3.08
N LYS A 36 -4.02 14.26 2.04
CA LYS A 36 -4.54 14.25 0.65
C LYS A 36 -4.91 12.84 0.21
N ARG A 37 -4.02 11.85 0.38
CA ARG A 37 -4.29 10.45 0.02
C ARG A 37 -5.49 9.87 0.77
N LYS A 38 -5.61 10.13 2.07
CA LYS A 38 -6.76 9.72 2.89
C LYS A 38 -8.05 10.41 2.41
N GLY A 39 -7.99 11.68 2.05
CA GLY A 39 -9.08 12.46 1.48
C GLY A 39 -9.58 11.89 0.15
N TYR A 40 -8.67 11.59 -0.79
CA TYR A 40 -9.03 10.94 -2.05
C TYR A 40 -9.68 9.57 -1.84
N LYS A 41 -9.16 8.75 -0.93
CA LYS A 41 -9.76 7.44 -0.60
C LYS A 41 -11.17 7.62 -0.03
N ARG A 42 -11.36 8.56 0.90
CA ARG A 42 -12.67 8.86 1.49
C ARG A 42 -13.65 9.38 0.45
N LYS A 43 -13.24 10.37 -0.36
CA LYS A 43 -14.07 10.93 -1.44
C LYS A 43 -14.45 9.85 -2.45
N ARG A 44 -13.51 8.98 -2.85
CA ARG A 44 -13.78 7.83 -3.74
C ARG A 44 -14.81 6.87 -3.15
N ILE A 45 -14.73 6.55 -1.85
CA ILE A 45 -15.71 5.67 -1.18
C ILE A 45 -17.06 6.37 -1.04
N GLN A 46 -17.09 7.70 -0.85
CA GLN A 46 -18.32 8.47 -0.66
C GLN A 46 -19.06 8.75 -1.98
N THR A 47 -18.33 9.10 -3.06
CA THR A 47 -18.93 9.35 -4.39
C THR A 47 -19.18 8.06 -5.16
N GLY A 48 -18.36 7.02 -4.92
CA GLY A 48 -18.57 5.67 -5.43
C GLY A 48 -19.02 4.75 -4.30
N GLY A 49 -20.08 5.16 -3.59
CA GLY A 49 -20.68 4.48 -2.42
C GLY A 49 -20.41 2.99 -2.46
N THR A 50 -19.77 2.44 -1.41
CA THR A 50 -19.28 1.04 -1.30
C THR A 50 -19.31 0.35 -2.65
N MET A 51 -18.23 0.43 -3.45
CA MET A 51 -18.04 -0.51 -4.56
C MET A 51 -18.37 -1.88 -3.98
N GLU A 52 -19.59 -2.37 -4.23
CA GLU A 52 -20.03 -3.64 -3.68
C GLU A 52 -18.99 -4.58 -4.22
N TYR A 53 -18.26 -5.24 -3.31
CA TYR A 53 -17.15 -6.09 -3.67
C TYR A 53 -17.51 -7.04 -4.83
N GLY A 54 -18.80 -7.43 -4.90
CA GLY A 54 -19.43 -8.11 -6.03
C GLY A 54 -19.25 -7.43 -7.40
N THR A 55 -19.54 -6.14 -7.58
CA THR A 55 -19.42 -5.47 -8.90
C THR A 55 -17.99 -5.36 -9.41
N ALA A 56 -17.02 -5.05 -8.53
CA ALA A 56 -15.61 -5.07 -8.88
C ALA A 56 -15.13 -6.48 -9.23
N ALA A 57 -15.56 -7.48 -8.45
CA ALA A 57 -15.24 -8.88 -8.68
C ALA A 57 -15.86 -9.40 -9.99
N LEU A 58 -17.09 -8.99 -10.33
CA LEU A 58 -17.77 -9.34 -11.57
C LEU A 58 -17.07 -8.72 -12.79
N TYR A 59 -16.62 -7.46 -12.70
CA TYR A 59 -15.85 -6.83 -13.78
C TYR A 59 -14.50 -7.52 -14.01
N VAL A 60 -13.82 -7.92 -12.93
CA VAL A 60 -12.57 -8.70 -13.00
C VAL A 60 -12.84 -10.09 -13.58
N ALA A 61 -13.92 -10.77 -13.17
CA ALA A 61 -14.32 -12.07 -13.71
C ALA A 61 -14.67 -11.98 -15.21
N ALA A 62 -15.37 -10.93 -15.64
CA ALA A 62 -15.75 -10.70 -17.03
C ALA A 62 -14.55 -10.34 -17.93
N LYS A 63 -13.50 -9.70 -17.40
CA LYS A 63 -12.26 -9.46 -18.16
C LYS A 63 -11.40 -10.71 -18.32
N VAL A 64 -11.50 -11.69 -17.43
CA VAL A 64 -10.73 -12.94 -17.51
C VAL A 64 -11.31 -13.89 -18.56
N SER A 65 -12.59 -13.78 -18.92
CA SER A 65 -13.24 -14.65 -19.91
C SER A 65 -13.08 -14.21 -21.39
N GLY A 66 -12.57 -13.01 -21.67
CA GLY A 66 -12.65 -12.41 -23.01
C GLY A 66 -11.34 -12.17 -23.78
N ALA A 67 -10.17 -12.54 -23.25
CA ALA A 67 -8.89 -12.20 -23.90
C ALA A 67 -7.95 -13.40 -24.05
N SER A 68 -8.34 -14.35 -24.90
CA SER A 68 -7.38 -15.20 -25.60
C SER A 68 -6.83 -14.43 -26.81
N ASN A 69 -5.57 -14.01 -26.76
CA ASN A 69 -4.58 -14.55 -27.70
C ASN A 69 -3.14 -14.01 -27.52
N PRO A 70 -2.13 -14.76 -28.00
CA PRO A 70 -0.74 -14.66 -27.61
C PRO A 70 0.17 -14.08 -28.72
N ARG A 71 1.41 -13.72 -28.34
CA ARG A 71 2.69 -13.61 -29.10
C ARG A 71 3.41 -12.29 -28.72
N LYS A 72 4.74 -12.21 -28.55
CA LYS A 72 5.87 -13.10 -28.90
C LYS A 72 7.04 -12.81 -27.94
N LYS A 73 7.79 -13.86 -27.60
CA LYS A 73 8.93 -13.96 -26.68
C LYS A 73 10.18 -13.20 -27.18
N VAL A 74 11.00 -12.68 -26.25
CA VAL A 74 12.48 -12.84 -26.22
C VAL A 74 12.95 -12.75 -24.75
N GLY A 75 13.71 -13.74 -24.25
CA GLY A 75 14.44 -13.68 -22.96
C GLY A 75 14.20 -14.80 -21.93
N SER A 76 14.70 -16.02 -22.19
CA SER A 76 14.95 -17.15 -21.26
C SER A 76 15.82 -16.76 -20.05
N ARG A 77 15.94 -17.41 -18.88
CA ARG A 77 15.52 -18.67 -18.18
C ARG A 77 15.86 -18.36 -16.70
N ASP A 78 14.99 -18.50 -15.69
CA ASP A 78 14.67 -19.74 -14.96
C ASP A 78 13.29 -19.58 -14.26
N GLY A 79 12.25 -20.35 -14.62
CA GLY A 79 11.93 -21.61 -13.95
C GLY A 79 10.83 -21.44 -12.87
N ALA A 80 9.65 -20.93 -13.22
CA ALA A 80 8.48 -21.74 -13.61
C ALA A 80 7.80 -22.55 -12.47
N ASN A 81 7.10 -21.85 -11.57
CA ASN A 81 5.79 -22.31 -11.09
C ASN A 81 4.92 -21.09 -10.76
N ARG A 82 4.58 -20.29 -11.79
CA ARG A 82 3.40 -19.42 -11.72
C ARG A 82 2.18 -20.32 -11.88
N ALA A 83 1.90 -21.09 -10.83
CA ALA A 83 0.60 -21.67 -10.63
C ALA A 83 -0.41 -20.54 -10.81
N LEU A 84 -1.41 -20.79 -11.65
CA LEU A 84 -2.76 -20.23 -11.52
C LEU A 84 -3.01 -19.84 -10.06
N PRO A 85 -3.68 -18.72 -9.72
CA PRO A 85 -4.02 -18.43 -8.33
C PRO A 85 -4.74 -19.64 -7.77
N ALA A 86 -4.01 -20.51 -7.07
CA ALA A 86 -4.51 -21.80 -6.66
C ALA A 86 -5.62 -21.45 -5.70
N GLN A 87 -6.84 -21.85 -6.06
CA GLN A 87 -8.02 -21.58 -5.24
C GLN A 87 -7.67 -21.96 -3.81
N ARG A 88 -7.74 -21.00 -2.88
CA ARG A 88 -7.23 -21.20 -1.52
C ARG A 88 -7.93 -22.42 -0.92
N ARG A 89 -7.14 -23.44 -0.62
CA ARG A 89 -7.59 -24.68 0.01
C ARG A 89 -7.53 -24.53 1.53
N CYS A 90 -8.41 -25.21 2.22
CA CYS A 90 -8.41 -25.31 3.68
C CYS A 90 -7.12 -26.00 4.14
N GLY A 91 -6.44 -25.43 5.14
CA GLY A 91 -5.22 -26.01 5.70
C GLY A 91 -5.44 -27.32 6.45
N ASN A 92 -6.65 -27.56 6.96
CA ASN A 92 -6.98 -28.78 7.70
C ASN A 92 -7.40 -29.93 6.78
N CYS A 93 -8.27 -29.68 5.79
CA CYS A 93 -8.85 -30.74 4.96
C CYS A 93 -8.51 -30.67 3.45
N GLY A 94 -7.78 -29.64 3.00
CA GLY A 94 -7.36 -29.50 1.60
C GLY A 94 -8.47 -29.17 0.59
N GLU A 95 -9.72 -29.04 1.04
CA GLU A 95 -10.86 -28.67 0.20
C GLU A 95 -10.95 -27.16 -0.02
N ALA A 96 -11.55 -26.74 -1.14
CA ALA A 96 -11.79 -25.33 -1.45
C ALA A 96 -13.16 -24.87 -0.91
N GLY A 97 -13.35 -23.56 -0.77
CA GLY A 97 -14.64 -22.97 -0.37
C GLY A 97 -14.78 -22.63 1.11
N HIS A 98 -13.81 -23.02 1.95
CA HIS A 98 -13.75 -22.66 3.37
C HIS A 98 -12.29 -22.56 3.84
N ASN A 99 -12.05 -22.05 5.05
CA ASN A 99 -10.72 -21.95 5.65
C ASN A 99 -10.61 -22.84 6.90
N ALA A 100 -9.39 -23.00 7.45
CA ALA A 100 -9.15 -23.86 8.62
C ALA A 100 -10.01 -23.48 9.85
N ARG A 101 -10.36 -22.20 10.03
CA ARG A 101 -11.20 -21.73 11.14
C ARG A 101 -12.68 -22.10 11.00
N THR A 102 -13.12 -22.44 9.79
CA THR A 102 -14.50 -22.82 9.49
C THR A 102 -14.58 -24.25 8.95
N CYS A 103 -13.52 -25.05 9.14
CA CYS A 103 -13.49 -26.45 8.75
C CYS A 103 -14.43 -27.24 9.65
N LYS A 104 -15.27 -28.09 9.05
CA LYS A 104 -16.19 -29.00 9.76
C LYS A 104 -15.62 -30.40 9.93
N LYS A 105 -14.38 -30.62 9.46
CA LYS A 105 -13.62 -31.84 9.70
C LYS A 105 -12.67 -31.53 10.85
N ASP A 106 -12.77 -32.35 11.89
CA ASP A 106 -11.89 -32.29 13.07
C ASP A 106 -10.44 -32.62 12.70
#